data_AF-A0A0E0P7B4-F1
#
_entry.id   AF-A0A0E0P7B4-F1
#
_cell.length_a   1.000
_cell.length_b   1.000
_cell.length_c   1.000
_cell.angle_alpha   90.00
_cell.angle_beta   90.00
_cell.angle_gamma   90.00
#
_symmetry.space_group_name_H-M   'P 1'
#
loop_
_entity.id
_entity.type
_entity.pdbx_description
1 polymer ?
#
loop_
_entity_poly.entity_id
_entity_poly.type
_entity_poly.pdbx_seq_one_letter_code
_entity_poly.pdbx_strand_id
1 'polypeptide(L)'
;MDWIPGMPADLRLRDLPSVVRSTDRDDIMFNFFIDVTATMPLASAVILNTFDELDAPLMAAMSALLPPIYTVGPLHLTARNNLPADSPVAGVGSNLWKEQGEALRHG
;
A
#
# COMPACT_ATOMS: atom_id res chain seq x y z
N MET A 1 10.52 -0.06 17.19
CA MET A 1 10.04 -1.43 16.91
C MET A 1 11.05 -2.02 15.95
N ASP A 2 12.03 -2.75 16.47
CA ASP A 2 13.20 -3.25 15.73
C ASP A 2 13.02 -4.65 15.12
N TRP A 3 11.87 -5.28 15.37
CA TRP A 3 11.57 -6.65 14.98
C TRP A 3 10.83 -6.78 13.64
N ILE A 4 10.47 -5.68 12.97
CA ILE A 4 9.80 -5.71 11.66
C ILE A 4 10.85 -5.50 10.55
N PRO A 5 11.14 -6.52 9.72
CA PRO A 5 12.12 -6.37 8.64
C PRO A 5 11.70 -5.30 7.63
N GLY A 6 12.68 -4.53 7.15
CA GLY A 6 12.47 -3.49 6.13
C GLY A 6 11.85 -2.19 6.65
N MET A 7 11.51 -2.08 7.95
CA MET A 7 10.99 -0.86 8.56
C MET A 7 12.10 -0.01 9.22
N PRO A 8 11.91 1.32 9.35
CA PRO A 8 12.80 2.19 10.11
C PRO A 8 12.93 1.76 11.57
N ALA A 9 14.13 1.82 12.13
CA ALA A 9 14.40 1.40 13.51
C ALA A 9 13.64 2.24 14.56
N ASP A 10 13.34 3.49 14.23
CA ASP A 10 12.63 4.45 15.08
C ASP A 10 11.10 4.33 14.99
N LEU A 11 10.57 3.41 14.16
CA LEU A 11 9.14 3.14 14.04
C LEU A 11 8.51 2.83 15.41
N ARG A 12 7.45 3.54 15.76
CA ARG A 12 6.71 3.39 17.03
C ARG A 12 5.35 2.73 16.76
N LEU A 13 4.78 2.12 17.80
CA LEU A 13 3.44 1.52 17.70
C LEU A 13 2.38 2.53 17.20
N ARG A 14 2.50 3.80 17.60
CA ARG A 14 1.58 4.87 17.20
C ARG A 14 1.65 5.24 15.72
N ASP A 15 2.76 4.92 15.05
CA ASP A 15 2.96 5.20 13.62
C ASP A 15 2.32 4.13 12.75
N LEU A 16 1.97 2.97 13.33
CA LEU A 16 1.23 1.92 12.65
C LEU A 16 -0.25 2.29 12.46
N PRO A 17 -0.92 1.72 11.43
CA PRO A 17 -2.35 1.86 11.23
C PRO A 17 -3.14 1.61 12.52
N SER A 18 -4.20 2.37 12.77
CA SER A 18 -5.01 2.23 13.99
C SER A 18 -5.57 0.82 14.18
N VAL A 19 -5.82 0.11 13.08
CA VAL A 19 -6.35 -1.26 13.09
C VAL A 19 -5.45 -2.22 13.85
N VAL A 20 -4.11 -2.12 13.74
CA VAL A 20 -3.20 -3.03 14.47
C VAL A 20 -3.09 -2.69 15.97
N ARG A 21 -3.72 -1.60 16.41
CA ARG A 21 -3.74 -1.15 17.80
C ARG A 21 -5.06 -1.48 18.51
N SER A 22 -5.96 -2.21 17.86
CA SER A 22 -7.21 -2.64 18.48
C SER A 22 -6.94 -3.66 19.60
N THR A 23 -7.66 -3.52 20.70
CA THR A 23 -7.68 -4.49 21.81
C THR A 23 -8.95 -5.34 21.81
N ASP A 24 -9.89 -5.02 20.92
CA ASP A 24 -11.10 -5.78 20.73
C ASP A 24 -10.80 -6.98 19.83
N ARG A 25 -11.14 -8.19 20.30
CA ARG A 25 -10.92 -9.42 19.53
C ARG A 25 -11.90 -9.56 18.38
N ASP A 26 -13.04 -8.88 18.46
CA ASP A 26 -14.10 -8.92 17.44
C ASP A 26 -14.01 -7.73 16.48
N ASP A 27 -12.90 -6.98 16.50
CA ASP A 27 -12.67 -5.87 15.58
C ASP A 27 -12.66 -6.36 14.13
N ILE A 28 -13.66 -5.92 13.38
CA ILE A 28 -13.92 -6.36 12.01
C ILE A 28 -12.72 -6.06 11.10
N MET A 29 -12.10 -4.89 11.24
CA MET A 29 -10.99 -4.51 10.38
C MET A 29 -9.72 -5.27 10.73
N PHE A 30 -9.45 -5.49 12.02
CA PHE A 30 -8.33 -6.29 12.47
C PHE A 30 -8.44 -7.72 11.93
N ASN A 31 -9.58 -8.36 12.13
CA ASN A 31 -9.84 -9.72 11.65
C ASN A 31 -9.76 -9.80 10.12
N PHE A 32 -10.31 -8.82 9.39
CA PHE A 32 -10.19 -8.75 7.95
C PHE A 32 -8.73 -8.73 7.46
N PHE A 33 -7.86 -7.91 8.06
CA PHE A 33 -6.46 -7.88 7.65
C PHE A 33 -5.70 -9.15 8.03
N ILE A 34 -6.05 -9.82 9.13
CA ILE A 34 -5.48 -11.14 9.47
C ILE A 34 -5.84 -12.15 8.38
N ASP A 35 -7.11 -12.25 8.00
CA ASP A 35 -7.55 -13.19 6.95
C ASP A 35 -6.92 -12.87 5.59
N VAL A 36 -6.90 -11.60 5.20
CA VAL A 36 -6.26 -11.17 3.95
C VAL A 36 -4.77 -11.51 3.96
N THR A 37 -4.04 -11.17 5.02
CA THR A 37 -2.59 -11.42 5.08
C THR A 37 -2.26 -12.92 5.16
N ALA A 38 -3.08 -13.73 5.81
CA ALA A 38 -2.92 -15.18 5.86
C ALA A 38 -3.07 -15.84 4.48
N THR A 39 -3.85 -15.24 3.57
CA THR A 39 -4.07 -15.76 2.20
C THR A 39 -3.10 -15.20 1.16
N MET A 40 -2.39 -14.10 1.44
CA MET A 40 -1.44 -13.48 0.51
C MET A 40 -0.35 -14.44 -0.01
N PRO A 41 0.24 -15.35 0.78
CA PRO A 41 1.22 -16.32 0.28
C PRO A 41 0.66 -17.31 -0.76
N LEU A 42 -0.67 -17.46 -0.84
CA LEU A 42 -1.34 -18.35 -1.78
C LEU A 42 -1.66 -17.67 -3.12
N ALA A 43 -1.45 -16.35 -3.22
CA ALA A 43 -1.68 -15.62 -4.46
C ALA A 43 -0.61 -15.97 -5.51
N SER A 44 -0.94 -15.78 -6.79
CA SER A 44 0.05 -15.96 -7.86
C SER A 44 1.10 -14.83 -7.89
N ALA A 45 0.70 -13.63 -7.44
CA ALA A 45 1.54 -12.44 -7.36
C ALA A 45 0.87 -11.36 -6.49
N VAL A 46 1.66 -10.40 -6.01
CA VAL A 46 1.19 -9.19 -5.33
C VAL A 46 1.54 -7.96 -6.17
N ILE A 47 0.56 -7.10 -6.45
CA ILE A 47 0.75 -5.86 -7.21
C ILE A 47 0.66 -4.69 -6.24
N LEU A 48 1.69 -3.84 -6.22
CA LEU A 48 1.76 -2.67 -5.36
C LEU A 48 1.83 -1.40 -6.18
N ASN A 49 0.99 -0.43 -5.83
CA ASN A 49 1.08 0.94 -6.36
C ASN A 49 2.21 1.71 -5.65
N THR A 50 3.44 1.28 -5.89
CA THR A 50 4.69 1.91 -5.44
C THR A 50 5.76 1.74 -6.53
N PHE A 51 7.00 2.16 -6.29
CA PHE A 51 8.16 1.93 -7.16
C PHE A 51 9.35 1.45 -6.32
N ASP A 52 10.24 0.65 -6.92
CA ASP A 52 11.30 -0.07 -6.21
C ASP A 52 12.24 0.83 -5.41
N GLU A 53 12.61 2.01 -5.94
CA GLU A 53 13.55 2.92 -5.31
C GLU A 53 13.01 3.59 -4.05
N LEU A 54 11.69 3.66 -3.87
CA LEU A 54 11.09 4.28 -2.69
C LEU A 54 11.36 3.46 -1.43
N ASP A 55 11.24 2.14 -1.55
CA ASP A 55 11.11 1.21 -0.43
C ASP A 55 11.88 -0.11 -0.67
N ALA A 56 13.07 -0.03 -1.26
CA ALA A 56 13.87 -1.21 -1.59
C ALA A 56 14.10 -2.19 -0.42
N PRO A 57 14.41 -1.76 0.82
CA PRO A 57 14.55 -2.67 1.96
C PRO A 57 13.24 -3.39 2.31
N LEU A 58 12.10 -2.72 2.16
CA LEU A 58 10.79 -3.31 2.38
C LEU A 58 10.45 -4.32 1.27
N MET A 59 10.74 -4.02 0.00
CA MET A 59 10.52 -4.96 -1.11
C MET A 59 11.33 -6.25 -0.92
N ALA A 60 12.58 -6.14 -0.46
CA ALA A 60 13.41 -7.29 -0.12
C ALA A 60 12.80 -8.12 1.02
N ALA A 61 12.32 -7.47 2.09
CA ALA A 61 11.66 -8.13 3.20
C ALA A 61 10.35 -8.83 2.80
N MET A 62 9.51 -8.18 1.99
CA MET A 62 8.25 -8.74 1.53
C MET A 62 8.47 -9.92 0.57
N SER A 63 9.46 -9.83 -0.32
CA SER A 63 9.78 -10.90 -1.28
C SER A 63 10.25 -12.19 -0.60
N ALA A 64 10.71 -12.13 0.65
CA ALA A 64 11.05 -13.31 1.43
C ALA A 64 9.81 -14.04 2.00
N LEU A 65 8.64 -13.39 2.01
CA LEU A 65 7.41 -13.89 2.63
C LEU A 65 6.28 -14.16 1.63
N LEU A 66 6.29 -13.47 0.49
CA LEU A 66 5.19 -13.40 -0.46
C LEU A 66 5.57 -13.98 -1.83
N PRO A 67 4.59 -14.33 -2.67
CA PRO A 67 4.81 -14.61 -4.09
C PRO A 67 5.40 -13.38 -4.81
N PRO A 68 5.78 -13.48 -6.11
CA PRO A 68 6.37 -12.38 -6.85
C PRO A 68 5.60 -11.06 -6.66
N ILE A 69 6.36 -10.02 -6.29
CA ILE A 69 5.84 -8.67 -6.05
C ILE A 69 6.17 -7.81 -7.26
N TYR A 70 5.18 -7.06 -7.73
CA TYR A 70 5.31 -6.14 -8.85
C TYR A 70 4.93 -4.73 -8.42
N THR A 71 5.90 -3.82 -8.46
CA THR A 71 5.66 -2.39 -8.25
C THR A 71 5.24 -1.76 -9.59
N VAL A 72 4.04 -1.18 -9.66
CA VAL A 72 3.49 -0.60 -10.91
C VAL A 72 3.20 0.91 -10.81
N GLY A 73 3.63 1.50 -9.70
CA GLY A 73 3.31 2.85 -9.31
C GLY A 73 4.39 3.89 -9.63
N PRO A 74 4.10 5.16 -9.29
CA PRO A 74 2.79 5.63 -8.86
C PRO A 74 1.80 5.67 -10.04
N LEU A 75 0.65 5.00 -9.88
CA LEU A 75 -0.32 4.74 -10.95
C LEU A 75 -0.79 6.02 -11.66
N HIS A 76 -0.87 7.15 -10.96
CA HIS A 76 -1.25 8.42 -11.57
C HIS A 76 -0.24 8.89 -12.63
N LEU A 77 1.07 8.75 -12.36
CA LEU A 77 2.11 9.08 -13.34
C LEU A 77 2.14 8.05 -14.46
N THR A 78 2.01 6.77 -14.13
CA THR A 78 1.93 5.68 -15.11
C THR A 78 0.76 5.89 -16.08
N ALA A 79 -0.41 6.25 -15.57
CA ALA A 79 -1.60 6.55 -16.37
C ALA A 79 -1.37 7.77 -17.26
N ARG A 80 -0.90 8.89 -16.70
CA ARG A 80 -0.64 10.13 -17.45
C ARG A 80 0.36 9.95 -18.59
N ASN A 81 1.39 9.13 -18.39
CA ASN A 81 2.47 8.98 -19.37
C ASN A 81 2.17 7.93 -20.45
N ASN A 82 1.32 6.94 -20.16
CA ASN A 82 1.15 5.77 -21.03
C ASN A 82 -0.28 5.61 -21.59
N LEU A 83 -1.30 6.29 -21.03
CA LEU A 83 -2.66 6.19 -21.55
C LEU A 83 -2.94 7.22 -22.64
N PRO A 84 -3.52 6.80 -23.77
CA PRO A 84 -4.12 7.71 -24.73
C PRO A 84 -5.25 8.54 -24.10
N ALA A 85 -5.46 9.77 -24.59
CA ALA A 85 -6.50 10.66 -24.09
C ALA A 85 -7.93 10.11 -24.30
N ASP A 86 -8.11 9.26 -25.30
CA ASP A 86 -9.37 8.57 -25.62
C ASP A 86 -9.50 7.21 -24.94
N SER A 87 -8.56 6.84 -24.06
CA SER A 87 -8.64 5.60 -23.29
C SER A 87 -9.93 5.57 -22.45
N PRO A 88 -10.66 4.43 -22.42
CA PRO A 88 -11.90 4.30 -21.63
C PRO A 88 -11.67 4.48 -20.12
N VAL A 89 -10.42 4.39 -19.66
CA VAL A 89 -10.03 4.57 -18.27
C VAL A 89 -9.29 5.88 -18.00
N ALA A 90 -9.18 6.79 -18.99
CA ALA A 90 -8.48 8.07 -18.82
C ALA A 90 -9.09 8.96 -17.72
N GLY A 91 -10.39 8.82 -17.44
CA GLY A 91 -11.09 9.53 -16.37
C GLY A 91 -11.08 8.83 -15.01
N VAL A 92 -10.47 7.65 -14.88
CA VAL A 92 -10.43 6.89 -13.63
C VAL A 92 -9.28 7.42 -12.76
N GLY A 93 -9.62 7.93 -11.57
CA GLY A 93 -8.63 8.36 -10.59
C GLY A 93 -7.77 7.19 -10.10
N SER A 94 -6.53 7.48 -9.68
CA SER A 94 -5.58 6.45 -9.18
C SER A 94 -5.52 6.40 -7.64
N ASN A 95 -6.57 6.86 -6.97
CA ASN A 95 -6.71 6.89 -5.52
C ASN A 95 -7.97 6.16 -5.06
N LEU A 96 -7.97 5.74 -3.79
CA LEU A 96 -9.12 5.11 -3.15
C LEU A 96 -10.04 6.12 -2.45
N TRP A 97 -9.64 7.40 -2.44
CA TRP A 97 -10.32 8.47 -1.70
C TRP A 97 -10.76 9.55 -2.66
N LYS A 98 -11.89 10.19 -2.37
CA LYS A 98 -12.33 11.36 -3.13
C LYS A 98 -11.24 12.44 -3.10
N GLU A 99 -10.82 12.90 -4.28
CA GLU A 99 -9.88 14.02 -4.38
C GLU A 99 -10.46 15.28 -3.75
N GLN A 100 -9.61 15.99 -3.00
CA GLN A 100 -9.96 17.28 -2.44
C GLN A 100 -9.77 18.33 -3.54
N GLY A 101 -10.85 19.05 -3.87
CA GLY A 101 -10.81 20.10 -4.89
C GLY A 101 -10.21 21.42 -4.42
N GLU A 102 -9.82 21.53 -3.15
CA GLU A 102 -9.31 22.77 -2.56
C GLU A 102 -7.80 22.68 -2.35
N ALA A 103 -7.09 23.74 -2.75
CA ALA A 103 -5.68 23.87 -2.45
C ALA A 103 -5.46 23.85 -0.93
N LEU A 104 -4.43 23.12 -0.48
CA LEU A 104 -4.01 23.10 0.91
C LEU A 104 -3.75 24.53 1.38
N ARG A 105 -4.63 25.08 2.21
CA ARG A 105 -4.42 26.36 2.86
C ARG A 105 -3.36 26.15 3.92
N HIS A 106 -2.14 26.61 3.67
CA HIS A 106 -1.11 26.71 4.70
C HIS A 106 -1.57 27.74 5.74
N GLY A 107 -1.82 27.26 6.97
CA GLY A 107 -2.00 28.09 8.16
C GLY A 107 -0.69 28.28 8.90
#